data_AF-A0AA38JFF7-F1
#
_entry.id   AF-A0AA38JFF7-F1
#
_cell.length_a   1.000
_cell.length_b   1.000
_cell.length_c   1.000
_cell.angle_alpha   90.00
_cell.angle_beta   90.00
_cell.angle_gamma   90.00
#
_symmetry.space_group_name_H-M   'P 1'
#
loop_
_entity.id
_entity.type
_entity.pdbx_description
1 polymer ?
#
loop_
_entity_poly.entity_id
_entity_poly.type
_entity_poly.pdbx_seq_one_letter_code
_entity_poly.pdbx_strand_id
1 'polypeptide(L)'
;MSQHDHLLKQLCGSSSETLARARELLYIATVRTAPGTGFQLKDPLGRPAACALIASEQLKNTVVDPASAQGNSCLNPTAFQKCLAQVRAALAHNASYQPSDPTKRRQTRSEFISQISYDSLVAKYALLQTYGDRFVSWCQRAEFAFFDLGKGNNIARDSPKIKLGIFFWVYGILEPDRLDLASFVKNNGAHTDNTGGITKIMDVHGSKIRALILAESKRPKETVATRSSTRISPGKRPMREAPSKDSPKKRKLSAEDDTVETTAGKQFSVPNHASGPPKVLFPPSTSLRNSPSKQVLRELPTKSTTKKTRFTVVGQEDSDVEMSLPDTPSKRRLLGTSSDQVPMISSSRPRAPSPSPTRRSIRLNSATESPSQTVVNIKDLYIDNPPERANMFATTVRRRFRPVFLDRKQWSAPDPLLVKLQNRINKVTIGR
;
A
#
# COMPACT_ATOMS: atom_id res chain seq x y z
N MET A 1 3.97 -15.97 28.37
CA MET A 1 2.81 -16.41 27.56
C MET A 1 1.65 -15.48 27.89
N SER A 2 0.98 -14.89 26.90
CA SER A 2 -0.14 -13.98 27.22
C SER A 2 -1.29 -14.80 27.81
N GLN A 3 -2.03 -14.25 28.79
CA GLN A 3 -3.17 -14.96 29.42
C GLN A 3 -4.21 -15.43 28.39
N HIS A 4 -4.29 -14.75 27.24
CA HIS A 4 -5.18 -15.09 26.13
C HIS A 4 -4.73 -16.31 25.32
N ASP A 5 -3.45 -16.69 25.34
CA ASP A 5 -2.95 -17.84 24.57
C ASP A 5 -3.49 -19.18 25.07
N HIS A 6 -3.73 -19.31 26.38
CA HIS A 6 -4.30 -20.54 26.94
C HIS A 6 -5.74 -20.74 26.48
N LEU A 7 -6.54 -19.67 26.51
CA LEU A 7 -7.94 -19.68 26.06
C LEU A 7 -8.03 -20.00 24.56
N LEU A 8 -7.17 -19.41 23.73
CA LEU A 8 -7.11 -19.73 22.30
C LEU A 8 -6.73 -21.19 22.03
N LYS A 9 -5.78 -21.76 22.79
CA LYS A 9 -5.43 -23.19 22.69
C LYS A 9 -6.60 -24.09 23.07
N GLN A 10 -7.33 -23.72 24.12
CA GLN A 10 -8.50 -24.48 24.59
C GLN A 10 -9.65 -24.45 23.57
N LEU A 11 -9.91 -23.32 22.93
CA LEU A 11 -10.97 -23.17 21.93
C LEU A 11 -10.63 -23.76 20.57
N CYS A 12 -9.42 -23.52 20.05
CA CYS A 12 -9.03 -23.97 18.71
C CYS A 12 -8.59 -25.44 18.67
N GLY A 13 -8.41 -26.08 19.83
CA GLY A 13 -7.97 -27.47 19.94
C GLY A 13 -6.66 -27.74 19.18
N SER A 14 -6.63 -28.85 18.43
CA SER A 14 -5.46 -29.28 17.64
C SER A 14 -5.27 -28.51 16.32
N SER A 15 -6.17 -27.60 15.94
CA SER A 15 -6.07 -26.87 14.67
C SER A 15 -5.04 -25.73 14.77
N SER A 16 -3.81 -26.01 14.33
CA SER A 16 -2.70 -25.05 14.33
C SER A 16 -2.97 -23.83 13.46
N GLU A 17 -3.64 -24.01 12.31
CA GLU A 17 -3.99 -22.93 11.37
C GLU A 17 -5.01 -21.96 11.97
N THR A 18 -6.10 -22.49 12.56
CA THR A 18 -7.15 -21.68 13.20
C THR A 18 -6.57 -20.92 14.39
N LEU A 19 -5.71 -21.55 15.18
CA LEU A 19 -5.01 -20.93 16.29
C LEU A 19 -4.08 -19.80 15.83
N ALA A 20 -3.27 -20.03 14.79
CA ALA A 20 -2.38 -19.01 14.23
C ALA A 20 -3.16 -17.79 13.74
N ARG A 21 -4.27 -18.02 13.01
CA ARG A 21 -5.14 -16.94 12.53
C ARG A 21 -5.84 -16.20 13.67
N ALA A 22 -6.32 -16.93 14.68
CA ALA A 22 -6.95 -16.33 15.85
C ALA A 22 -5.99 -15.41 16.63
N ARG A 23 -4.71 -15.78 16.74
CA ARG A 23 -3.67 -14.93 17.36
C ARG A 23 -3.44 -13.63 16.58
N GLU A 24 -3.36 -13.73 15.26
CA GLU A 24 -3.21 -12.56 14.40
C GLU A 24 -4.40 -11.60 14.54
N LEU A 25 -5.62 -12.14 14.48
CA LEU A 25 -6.84 -11.36 14.68
C LEU A 25 -6.91 -10.76 16.08
N LEU A 26 -6.48 -11.49 17.12
CA LEU A 26 -6.46 -10.99 18.48
C LEU A 26 -5.49 -9.81 18.63
N TYR A 27 -4.31 -9.87 18.02
CA TYR A 27 -3.36 -8.76 18.01
C TYR A 27 -3.98 -7.51 17.36
N ILE A 28 -4.58 -7.66 16.18
CA ILE A 28 -5.23 -6.56 15.46
C ILE A 28 -6.40 -6.00 16.27
N ALA A 29 -7.27 -6.88 16.77
CA ALA A 29 -8.42 -6.49 17.59
C ALA A 29 -7.96 -5.80 18.88
N THR A 30 -6.84 -6.20 19.48
CA THR A 30 -6.29 -5.58 20.69
C THR A 30 -6.03 -4.10 20.49
N VAL A 31 -5.34 -3.77 19.39
CA VAL A 31 -5.01 -2.39 19.02
C VAL A 31 -6.26 -1.60 18.59
N ARG A 32 -7.13 -2.23 17.78
CA ARG A 32 -8.27 -1.53 17.15
C ARG A 32 -9.48 -1.33 18.05
N THR A 33 -9.57 -2.07 19.15
CA THR A 33 -10.66 -1.91 20.14
C THR A 33 -10.17 -1.30 21.44
N ALA A 34 -8.96 -0.70 21.43
CA ALA A 34 -8.46 0.10 22.53
C ALA A 34 -9.32 1.36 22.74
N PRO A 35 -9.34 1.94 23.95
CA PRO A 35 -10.05 3.18 24.22
C PRO A 35 -9.66 4.30 23.25
N GLY A 36 -10.65 5.05 22.74
CA GLY A 36 -10.43 6.17 21.82
C GLY A 36 -10.36 5.83 20.32
N THR A 37 -10.41 4.54 19.95
CA THR A 37 -10.42 4.10 18.54
C THR A 37 -11.79 4.21 17.85
N GLY A 38 -12.84 4.51 18.60
CA GLY A 38 -14.22 4.43 18.15
C GLY A 38 -14.82 3.02 18.21
N PHE A 39 -14.00 1.97 18.44
CA PHE A 39 -14.48 0.59 18.57
C PHE A 39 -14.26 -0.01 19.97
N GLN A 40 -14.41 0.81 21.00
CA GLN A 40 -14.15 0.37 22.37
C GLN A 40 -15.11 -0.73 22.81
N LEU A 41 -14.55 -1.86 23.24
CA LEU A 41 -15.29 -2.94 23.88
C LEU A 41 -15.59 -2.59 25.34
N LYS A 42 -16.80 -2.90 25.80
CA LYS A 42 -17.14 -2.79 27.23
C LYS A 42 -16.35 -3.81 28.06
N ASP A 43 -16.31 -5.05 27.58
CA ASP A 43 -15.64 -6.15 28.26
C ASP A 43 -14.51 -6.71 27.39
N PRO A 44 -13.23 -6.50 27.75
CA PRO A 44 -12.10 -6.98 26.95
C PRO A 44 -11.94 -8.50 27.00
N LEU A 45 -12.54 -9.17 27.99
CA LEU A 45 -12.40 -10.60 28.26
C LEU A 45 -12.94 -11.49 27.14
N GLY A 46 -14.01 -11.08 26.45
CA GLY A 46 -14.61 -11.85 25.36
C GLY A 46 -13.87 -11.77 24.02
N ARG A 47 -12.83 -10.93 23.92
CA ARG A 47 -12.10 -10.67 22.66
C ARG A 47 -11.41 -11.91 22.09
N PRO A 48 -10.68 -12.73 22.88
CA PRO A 48 -10.02 -13.93 22.35
C PRO A 48 -11.02 -14.96 21.81
N ALA A 49 -12.14 -15.17 22.51
CA ALA A 49 -13.19 -16.09 22.06
C ALA A 49 -13.87 -15.61 20.76
N ALA A 50 -14.15 -14.30 20.64
CA ALA A 50 -14.67 -13.73 19.40
C ALA A 50 -13.67 -13.85 18.24
N CYS A 51 -12.37 -13.61 18.48
CA CYS A 51 -11.33 -13.77 17.47
C CYS A 51 -11.16 -15.22 17.01
N ALA A 52 -11.28 -16.20 17.92
CA ALA A 52 -11.24 -17.62 17.59
C ALA A 52 -12.40 -18.04 16.67
N LEU A 53 -13.62 -17.58 16.97
CA LEU A 53 -14.80 -17.85 16.16
C LEU A 53 -14.73 -17.19 14.77
N ILE A 54 -14.23 -15.94 14.68
CA ILE A 54 -14.03 -15.28 13.38
C ILE A 54 -12.95 -16.00 12.56
N ALA A 55 -11.90 -16.51 13.21
CA ALA A 55 -10.84 -17.26 12.53
C ALA A 55 -11.38 -18.57 11.93
N SER A 56 -12.22 -19.30 12.66
CA SER A 56 -12.82 -20.54 12.15
C SER A 56 -13.78 -20.25 10.98
N GLU A 57 -14.59 -19.19 11.07
CA GLU A 57 -15.46 -18.74 9.97
C GLU A 57 -14.68 -18.35 8.71
N GLN A 58 -13.57 -17.60 8.85
CA GLN A 58 -12.74 -17.18 7.71
C GLN A 58 -12.08 -18.37 6.99
N LEU A 59 -11.65 -19.38 7.75
CA LEU A 59 -11.05 -20.59 7.21
C LEU A 59 -12.11 -21.62 6.76
N LYS A 60 -13.40 -21.34 6.95
CA LYS A 60 -14.52 -22.27 6.71
C LYS A 60 -14.39 -23.58 7.50
N ASN A 61 -13.81 -23.49 8.69
CA ASN A 61 -13.63 -24.59 9.63
C ASN A 61 -14.74 -24.55 10.69
N THR A 62 -15.28 -25.71 11.06
CA THR A 62 -16.30 -25.86 12.11
C THR A 62 -15.69 -26.21 13.48
N VAL A 63 -14.42 -25.87 13.71
CA VAL A 63 -13.67 -26.23 14.92
C VAL A 63 -14.19 -25.51 16.16
N VAL A 64 -14.61 -24.25 16.00
CA VAL A 64 -15.11 -23.41 17.10
C VAL A 64 -16.60 -23.20 16.91
N ASP A 65 -17.40 -23.84 17.75
CA ASP A 65 -18.85 -23.63 17.80
C ASP A 65 -19.18 -22.32 18.53
N PRO A 66 -20.16 -21.51 18.06
CA PRO A 66 -20.57 -20.27 18.72
C PRO A 66 -20.97 -20.45 20.20
N ALA A 67 -21.61 -21.56 20.59
CA ALA A 67 -21.98 -21.79 21.99
C ALA A 67 -20.73 -22.08 22.84
N SER A 68 -19.79 -22.85 22.31
CA SER A 68 -18.48 -23.07 22.95
C SER A 68 -17.68 -21.77 23.10
N ALA A 69 -17.62 -20.94 22.07
CA ALA A 69 -16.97 -19.63 22.12
C ALA A 69 -17.60 -18.71 23.18
N GLN A 70 -18.93 -18.67 23.24
CA GLN A 70 -19.65 -17.91 24.26
C GLN A 70 -19.31 -18.43 25.67
N GLY A 71 -19.36 -19.74 25.89
CA GLY A 71 -19.06 -20.36 27.19
C GLY A 71 -17.67 -20.04 27.71
N ASN A 72 -16.67 -20.00 26.81
CA ASN A 72 -15.28 -19.65 27.17
C ASN A 72 -15.03 -18.13 27.26
N SER A 73 -15.95 -17.29 26.78
CA SER A 73 -15.81 -15.83 26.84
C SER A 73 -16.14 -15.23 28.22
N CYS A 74 -16.81 -16.01 29.08
CA CYS A 74 -17.39 -15.58 30.35
C CYS A 74 -18.38 -14.39 30.23
N LEU A 75 -18.95 -14.17 29.05
CA LEU A 75 -19.94 -13.12 28.79
C LEU A 75 -21.34 -13.71 28.63
N ASN A 76 -22.34 -12.91 29.01
CA ASN A 76 -23.74 -13.18 28.66
C ASN A 76 -23.88 -13.27 27.13
N PRO A 77 -24.81 -14.08 26.60
CA PRO A 77 -24.94 -14.29 25.15
C PRO A 77 -25.14 -13.00 24.38
N THR A 78 -25.95 -12.08 24.92
CA THR A 78 -26.20 -10.75 24.34
C THR A 78 -24.96 -9.84 24.37
N ALA A 79 -24.14 -9.91 25.43
CA ALA A 79 -22.90 -9.17 25.55
C ALA A 79 -21.82 -9.74 24.61
N PHE A 80 -21.74 -11.06 24.49
CA PHE A 80 -20.85 -11.76 23.56
C PHE A 80 -21.17 -11.41 22.10
N GLN A 81 -22.44 -11.42 21.71
CA GLN A 81 -22.86 -11.01 20.36
C GLN A 81 -22.46 -9.56 20.04
N LYS A 82 -22.62 -8.64 20.99
CA LYS A 82 -22.16 -7.24 20.83
C LYS A 82 -20.64 -7.15 20.71
N CYS A 83 -19.90 -7.90 21.54
CA CYS A 83 -18.44 -7.99 21.46
C CYS A 83 -18.00 -8.48 20.08
N LEU A 84 -18.61 -9.57 19.60
CA LEU A 84 -18.33 -10.17 18.30
C LEU A 84 -18.64 -9.20 17.15
N ALA A 85 -19.78 -8.51 17.17
CA ALA A 85 -20.12 -7.48 16.18
C ALA A 85 -19.10 -6.33 16.18
N GLN A 86 -18.66 -5.88 17.35
CA GLN A 86 -17.67 -4.82 17.48
C GLN A 86 -16.29 -5.23 16.94
N VAL A 87 -15.85 -6.46 17.25
CA VAL A 87 -14.59 -7.01 16.74
C VAL A 87 -14.66 -7.18 15.22
N ARG A 88 -15.78 -7.65 14.66
CA ARG A 88 -15.99 -7.72 13.20
C ARG A 88 -15.91 -6.34 12.57
N ALA A 89 -16.58 -5.33 13.13
CA ALA A 89 -16.53 -3.97 12.62
C ALA A 89 -15.11 -3.39 12.65
N ALA A 90 -14.37 -3.62 13.75
CA ALA A 90 -12.99 -3.18 13.91
C ALA A 90 -12.04 -3.86 12.90
N LEU A 91 -12.25 -5.16 12.63
CA LEU A 91 -11.47 -5.92 11.65
C LEU A 91 -11.83 -5.55 10.20
N ALA A 92 -13.11 -5.33 9.90
CA ALA A 92 -13.57 -4.88 8.58
C ALA A 92 -13.01 -3.51 8.23
N HIS A 93 -13.00 -2.58 9.21
CA HIS A 93 -12.30 -1.31 9.08
C HIS A 93 -10.82 -1.58 8.78
N ASN A 94 -10.14 -2.47 9.50
CA ASN A 94 -8.73 -2.76 9.19
C ASN A 94 -8.49 -3.38 7.81
N ALA A 95 -9.42 -4.22 7.32
CA ALA A 95 -9.33 -4.82 5.99
C ALA A 95 -9.46 -3.78 4.88
N SER A 96 -10.29 -2.74 5.06
CA SER A 96 -10.35 -1.63 4.10
C SER A 96 -9.09 -0.76 4.11
N TYR A 97 -8.29 -0.80 5.18
CA TYR A 97 -7.00 -0.12 5.28
C TYR A 97 -5.79 -1.01 5.03
N GLN A 98 -5.93 -2.33 4.85
CA GLN A 98 -4.79 -3.18 4.53
C GLN A 98 -4.59 -3.21 3.02
N PRO A 99 -3.48 -2.65 2.49
CA PRO A 99 -3.01 -2.99 1.16
C PRO A 99 -2.66 -4.48 1.17
N SER A 100 -2.94 -5.17 0.07
CA SER A 100 -2.73 -6.62 -0.13
C SER A 100 -1.26 -7.08 -0.08
N ASP A 101 -0.34 -6.29 0.47
CA ASP A 101 1.09 -6.53 0.45
C ASP A 101 1.73 -6.27 1.84
N PRO A 102 2.07 -7.34 2.60
CA PRO A 102 2.51 -7.22 4.00
C PRO A 102 3.92 -6.63 4.20
N THR A 103 4.64 -6.31 3.12
CA THR A 103 6.01 -5.80 3.18
C THR A 103 6.12 -4.28 3.41
N LYS A 104 5.02 -3.53 3.34
CA LYS A 104 5.03 -2.05 3.41
C LYS A 104 4.49 -1.47 4.73
N ARG A 105 4.85 -2.08 5.87
CA ARG A 105 4.28 -1.75 7.20
C ARG A 105 4.73 -0.42 7.83
N ARG A 106 5.25 0.55 7.07
CA ARG A 106 5.72 1.85 7.59
C ARG A 106 5.49 3.03 6.63
N GLN A 107 4.26 3.28 6.18
CA GLN A 107 3.95 4.58 5.55
C GLN A 107 2.63 5.15 6.07
N THR A 108 2.75 6.00 7.10
CA THR A 108 1.65 6.81 7.63
C THR A 108 1.22 7.89 6.62
N ARG A 109 -0.09 8.00 6.39
CA ARG A 109 -0.82 9.19 5.86
C ARG A 109 -0.47 9.70 4.45
N SER A 110 0.62 9.23 3.83
CA SER A 110 0.98 9.52 2.43
C SER A 110 0.39 8.51 1.42
N GLU A 111 -0.31 7.47 1.88
CA GLU A 111 -0.69 6.33 1.03
C GLU A 111 -1.95 6.50 0.18
N PHE A 112 -2.78 7.52 0.44
CA PHE A 112 -3.88 7.83 -0.50
C PHE A 112 -3.35 8.32 -1.86
N ILE A 113 -2.08 8.73 -1.91
CA ILE A 113 -1.38 9.16 -3.12
C ILE A 113 -0.63 7.97 -3.78
N SER A 114 -0.37 6.90 -3.03
CA SER A 114 0.65 5.90 -3.39
C SER A 114 0.25 4.89 -4.47
N GLN A 115 -1.02 4.82 -4.88
CA GLN A 115 -1.41 3.96 -6.01
C GLN A 115 -2.47 4.64 -6.88
N ILE A 116 -2.11 5.78 -7.45
CA ILE A 116 -2.85 6.31 -8.59
C ILE A 116 -2.65 5.32 -9.75
N SER A 117 -3.69 4.57 -10.10
CA SER A 117 -3.73 3.73 -11.30
C SER A 117 -4.35 4.50 -12.46
N TYR A 118 -3.96 4.20 -13.70
CA TYR A 118 -4.60 4.82 -14.86
C TYR A 118 -6.10 4.49 -14.91
N ASP A 119 -6.51 3.29 -14.51
CA ASP A 119 -7.91 2.89 -14.45
C ASP A 119 -8.72 3.79 -13.52
N SER A 120 -8.16 4.14 -12.35
CA SER A 120 -8.81 5.04 -11.41
C SER A 120 -8.97 6.46 -11.97
N LEU A 121 -7.99 6.94 -12.75
CA LEU A 121 -8.05 8.26 -13.40
C LEU A 121 -9.04 8.24 -14.58
N VAL A 122 -9.03 7.20 -15.39
CA VAL A 122 -9.97 7.01 -16.52
C VAL A 122 -11.41 6.98 -16.02
N ALA A 123 -11.67 6.28 -14.91
CA ALA A 123 -12.98 6.27 -14.26
C ALA A 123 -13.37 7.66 -13.73
N LYS A 124 -12.42 8.36 -13.07
CA LYS A 124 -12.66 9.70 -12.49
C LYS A 124 -13.00 10.76 -13.53
N TYR A 125 -12.39 10.71 -14.71
CA TYR A 125 -12.60 11.68 -15.79
C TYR A 125 -13.56 11.18 -16.89
N ALA A 126 -14.32 10.10 -16.65
CA ALA A 126 -15.31 9.53 -17.56
C ALA A 126 -14.79 9.18 -18.98
N LEU A 127 -13.49 8.90 -19.11
CA LEU A 127 -12.84 8.61 -20.39
C LEU A 127 -13.14 7.20 -20.93
N LEU A 128 -13.69 6.34 -20.08
CA LEU A 128 -14.05 4.98 -20.46
C LEU A 128 -15.12 4.96 -21.56
N GLN A 129 -16.03 5.94 -21.57
CA GLN A 129 -17.11 6.01 -22.56
C GLN A 129 -16.56 6.33 -23.97
N THR A 130 -15.64 7.28 -24.05
CA THR A 130 -15.07 7.79 -25.31
C THR A 130 -13.98 6.88 -25.86
N TYR A 131 -12.98 6.53 -25.04
CA TYR A 131 -11.77 5.85 -25.52
C TYR A 131 -11.68 4.38 -25.10
N GLY A 132 -12.39 3.98 -24.03
CA GLY A 132 -12.34 2.64 -23.46
C GLY A 132 -10.93 2.27 -22.98
N ASP A 133 -10.58 0.98 -23.06
CA ASP A 133 -9.29 0.44 -22.60
C ASP A 133 -8.08 0.94 -23.40
N ARG A 134 -8.31 1.50 -24.60
CA ARG A 134 -7.25 2.06 -25.45
C ARG A 134 -6.50 3.19 -24.74
N PHE A 135 -7.20 4.01 -23.96
CA PHE A 135 -6.59 5.13 -23.25
C PHE A 135 -5.52 4.67 -22.25
N VAL A 136 -5.80 3.60 -21.51
CA VAL A 136 -4.85 3.02 -20.53
C VAL A 136 -3.61 2.51 -21.26
N SER A 137 -3.79 1.84 -22.41
CA SER A 137 -2.67 1.37 -23.23
C SER A 137 -1.81 2.53 -23.78
N TRP A 138 -2.40 3.66 -24.14
CA TRP A 138 -1.68 4.85 -24.57
C TRP A 138 -0.84 5.44 -23.43
N CYS A 139 -1.41 5.50 -22.22
CA CYS A 139 -0.68 5.94 -21.02
C CYS A 139 0.50 5.03 -20.72
N GLN A 140 0.33 3.71 -20.78
CA GLN A 140 1.41 2.74 -20.54
C GLN A 140 2.51 2.84 -21.61
N ARG A 141 2.17 3.02 -22.89
CA ARG A 141 3.15 3.25 -23.96
C ARG A 141 3.93 4.54 -23.76
N ALA A 142 3.24 5.63 -23.38
CA ALA A 142 3.86 6.90 -23.08
C ALA A 142 4.80 6.81 -21.86
N GLU A 143 4.42 6.03 -20.85
CA GLU A 143 5.25 5.74 -19.67
C GLU A 143 6.50 4.95 -20.00
N PHE A 144 6.37 3.89 -20.79
CA PHE A 144 7.52 3.12 -21.26
C PHE A 144 8.52 4.03 -21.99
N ALA A 145 8.03 4.84 -22.93
CA ALA A 145 8.89 5.74 -23.68
C ALA A 145 9.51 6.85 -22.83
N PHE A 146 8.80 7.35 -21.80
CA PHE A 146 9.37 8.30 -20.87
C PHE A 146 10.59 7.71 -20.12
N PHE A 147 10.53 6.43 -19.76
CA PHE A 147 11.65 5.74 -19.12
C PHE A 147 12.79 5.42 -20.10
N ASP A 148 12.48 5.07 -21.34
CA ASP A 148 13.50 4.81 -22.38
C ASP A 148 14.37 6.05 -22.65
N LEU A 149 13.84 7.26 -22.42
CA LEU A 149 14.61 8.50 -22.55
C LEU A 149 15.66 8.69 -21.43
N GLY A 150 15.68 7.83 -20.40
CA GLY A 150 16.59 7.92 -19.25
C GLY A 150 16.32 9.15 -18.35
N LYS A 151 15.30 9.94 -18.63
CA LYS A 151 14.92 11.14 -17.85
C LYS A 151 14.18 10.79 -16.56
N GLY A 152 13.69 9.56 -16.42
CA GLY A 152 12.99 9.06 -15.24
C GLY A 152 13.89 8.50 -14.13
N ASN A 153 15.21 8.46 -14.28
CA ASN A 153 16.11 7.71 -13.37
C ASN A 153 16.08 8.19 -11.91
N ASN A 154 15.71 9.46 -11.67
CA ASN A 154 15.64 10.04 -10.32
C ASN A 154 14.27 9.85 -9.65
N ILE A 155 13.31 9.25 -10.33
CA ILE A 155 11.93 9.10 -9.85
C ILE A 155 11.60 7.60 -9.88
N ALA A 156 11.01 7.10 -8.80
CA ALA A 156 10.57 5.70 -8.74
C ALA A 156 9.62 5.39 -9.91
N ARG A 157 9.75 4.21 -10.53
CA ARG A 157 8.92 3.82 -11.68
C ARG A 157 7.42 3.95 -11.39
N ASP A 158 7.01 3.49 -10.22
CA ASP A 158 5.61 3.57 -9.78
C ASP A 158 5.22 4.91 -9.13
N SER A 159 6.00 5.97 -9.39
CA SER A 159 5.71 7.28 -8.80
C SER A 159 4.39 7.84 -9.32
N PRO A 160 3.46 8.24 -8.45
CA PRO A 160 2.19 8.84 -8.85
C PRO A 160 2.39 10.12 -9.66
N LYS A 161 3.53 10.81 -9.46
CA LYS A 161 3.90 12.00 -10.23
C LYS A 161 4.05 11.71 -11.71
N ILE A 162 4.63 10.56 -12.05
CA ILE A 162 4.82 10.12 -13.43
C ILE A 162 3.46 9.79 -14.04
N LYS A 163 2.67 8.97 -13.36
CA LYS A 163 1.34 8.58 -13.83
C LYS A 163 0.43 9.78 -14.05
N LEU A 164 0.40 10.75 -13.14
CA LEU A 164 -0.38 11.98 -13.31
C LEU A 164 0.12 12.86 -14.47
N GLY A 165 1.44 13.03 -14.60
CA GLY A 165 2.02 13.83 -15.69
C GLY A 165 1.76 13.23 -17.07
N ILE A 166 1.90 11.90 -17.18
CA ILE A 166 1.64 11.16 -18.41
C ILE A 166 0.15 11.15 -18.73
N PHE A 167 -0.70 10.91 -17.74
CA PHE A 167 -2.16 10.97 -17.91
C PHE A 167 -2.58 12.35 -18.44
N PHE A 168 -2.09 13.43 -17.82
CA PHE A 168 -2.39 14.80 -18.25
C PHE A 168 -1.90 15.06 -19.69
N TRP A 169 -0.69 14.59 -20.03
CA TRP A 169 -0.13 14.73 -21.38
C TRP A 169 -0.97 13.99 -22.44
N VAL A 170 -1.32 12.71 -22.19
CA VAL A 170 -2.15 11.91 -23.10
C VAL A 170 -3.55 12.53 -23.24
N TYR A 171 -4.12 13.00 -22.12
CA TYR A 171 -5.41 13.70 -22.13
C TYR A 171 -5.36 14.97 -22.99
N GLY A 172 -4.33 15.80 -22.82
CA GLY A 172 -4.16 17.06 -23.56
C GLY A 172 -3.96 16.87 -25.07
N ILE A 173 -3.52 15.69 -25.52
CA ILE A 173 -3.47 15.36 -26.96
C ILE A 173 -4.87 15.13 -27.52
N LEU A 174 -5.77 14.55 -26.72
CA LEU A 174 -7.11 14.15 -27.16
C LEU A 174 -8.13 15.27 -26.97
N GLU A 175 -8.06 16.01 -25.87
CA GLU A 175 -8.99 17.08 -25.49
C GLU A 175 -8.22 18.29 -24.91
N PRO A 176 -7.54 19.10 -25.75
CA PRO A 176 -6.65 20.18 -25.31
C PRO A 176 -7.37 21.26 -24.46
N ASP A 177 -8.65 21.51 -24.73
CA ASP A 177 -9.39 22.61 -24.10
C ASP A 177 -10.18 22.21 -22.85
N ARG A 178 -10.25 20.91 -22.52
CA ARG A 178 -11.12 20.42 -21.44
C ARG A 178 -10.49 20.37 -20.06
N LEU A 179 -9.16 20.31 -19.98
CA LEU A 179 -8.47 20.06 -18.73
C LEU A 179 -7.37 21.09 -18.48
N ASP A 180 -7.67 22.06 -17.63
CA ASP A 180 -6.68 23.00 -17.13
C ASP A 180 -5.73 22.32 -16.13
N LEU A 181 -4.42 22.53 -16.31
CA LEU A 181 -3.37 21.95 -15.47
C LEU A 181 -3.53 22.35 -14.00
N ALA A 182 -3.88 23.61 -13.71
CA ALA A 182 -4.02 24.07 -12.34
C ALA A 182 -5.20 23.37 -11.64
N SER A 183 -6.34 23.24 -12.33
CA SER A 183 -7.50 22.49 -11.83
C SER A 183 -7.20 20.99 -11.63
N PHE A 184 -6.50 20.36 -12.58
CA PHE A 184 -6.16 18.94 -12.52
C PHE A 184 -5.26 18.62 -11.33
N VAL A 185 -4.26 19.46 -11.07
CA VAL A 185 -3.34 19.22 -9.97
C VAL A 185 -4.02 19.47 -8.63
N LYS A 186 -4.84 20.51 -8.50
CA LYS A 186 -5.63 20.76 -7.29
C LYS A 186 -6.52 19.56 -6.92
N ASN A 187 -7.09 18.89 -7.92
CA ASN A 187 -8.00 17.75 -7.74
C ASN A 187 -7.32 16.40 -7.47
N ASN A 188 -6.02 16.28 -7.76
CA ASN A 188 -5.27 15.02 -7.66
C ASN A 188 -4.07 15.08 -6.69
N GLY A 189 -3.83 16.22 -6.03
CA GLY A 189 -2.83 16.39 -4.97
C GLY A 189 -1.63 17.27 -5.37
N ALA A 190 -0.79 17.63 -4.40
CA ALA A 190 0.26 18.64 -4.52
C ALA A 190 1.52 18.18 -5.30
N HIS A 191 1.36 17.73 -6.55
CA HIS A 191 2.46 17.27 -7.40
C HIS A 191 2.71 18.15 -8.64
N THR A 192 2.32 19.43 -8.57
CA THR A 192 2.42 20.44 -9.65
C THR A 192 3.78 20.49 -10.32
N ASP A 193 4.83 20.43 -9.52
CA ASP A 193 6.15 20.87 -9.98
C ASP A 193 6.76 19.89 -10.99
N ASN A 194 6.36 18.61 -10.92
CA ASN A 194 6.90 17.57 -11.78
C ASN A 194 5.98 17.27 -12.97
N THR A 195 4.67 17.47 -12.86
CA THR A 195 3.75 17.19 -13.97
C THR A 195 4.06 18.08 -15.17
N GLY A 196 4.30 19.38 -14.96
CA GLY A 196 4.69 20.30 -16.02
C GLY A 196 6.07 20.02 -16.63
N GLY A 197 7.00 19.45 -15.86
CA GLY A 197 8.30 19.01 -16.39
C GLY A 197 8.16 17.77 -17.28
N ILE A 198 7.36 16.80 -16.85
CA ILE A 198 7.12 15.56 -17.59
C ILE A 198 6.39 15.86 -18.91
N THR A 199 5.37 16.71 -18.90
CA THR A 199 4.64 17.08 -20.13
C THR A 199 5.56 17.75 -21.15
N LYS A 200 6.42 18.69 -20.73
CA LYS A 200 7.42 19.33 -21.60
C LYS A 200 8.39 18.33 -22.21
N ILE A 201 8.90 17.38 -21.42
CA ILE A 201 9.79 16.32 -21.91
C ILE A 201 9.06 15.47 -22.96
N MET A 202 7.82 15.09 -22.69
CA MET A 202 6.99 14.30 -23.59
C MET A 202 6.58 15.07 -24.85
N ASP A 203 6.43 16.39 -24.80
CA ASP A 203 6.17 17.20 -26.00
C ASP A 203 7.37 17.24 -26.94
N VAL A 204 8.59 17.32 -26.40
CA VAL A 204 9.82 17.34 -27.19
C VAL A 204 10.13 15.96 -27.78
N HIS A 205 10.02 14.91 -26.98
CA HIS A 205 10.50 13.57 -27.36
C HIS A 205 9.39 12.58 -27.74
N GLY A 206 8.15 12.83 -27.34
CA GLY A 206 7.00 11.95 -27.53
C GLY A 206 6.25 12.16 -28.84
N SER A 207 6.82 12.85 -29.83
CA SER A 207 6.16 13.16 -31.12
C SER A 207 5.64 11.90 -31.85
N LYS A 208 6.43 10.82 -31.84
CA LYS A 208 6.03 9.51 -32.42
C LYS A 208 4.79 8.94 -31.73
N ILE A 209 4.74 9.01 -30.40
CA ILE A 209 3.62 8.48 -29.60
C ILE A 209 2.40 9.35 -29.77
N ARG A 210 2.58 10.68 -29.80
CA ARG A 210 1.51 11.63 -30.11
C ARG A 210 0.88 11.33 -31.47
N ALA A 211 1.68 11.11 -32.51
CA ALA A 211 1.18 10.75 -33.84
C ALA A 211 0.41 9.41 -33.81
N LEU A 212 0.90 8.41 -33.08
CA LEU A 212 0.22 7.13 -32.91
C LEU A 212 -1.13 7.29 -32.18
N ILE A 213 -1.18 8.06 -31.10
CA ILE A 213 -2.42 8.33 -30.35
C ILE A 213 -3.44 9.04 -31.24
N LEU A 214 -3.02 10.07 -31.99
CA LEU A 214 -3.90 10.78 -32.93
C LEU A 214 -4.39 9.88 -34.07
N ALA A 215 -3.54 8.98 -34.58
CA ALA A 215 -3.94 8.03 -35.60
C ALA A 215 -4.93 6.97 -35.05
N GLU A 216 -4.70 6.46 -33.84
CA GLU A 216 -5.51 5.41 -33.23
C GLU A 216 -6.85 5.94 -32.67
N SER A 217 -6.88 7.20 -32.21
CA SER A 217 -8.11 7.87 -31.75
C SER A 217 -9.07 8.20 -32.88
N LYS A 218 -8.55 8.50 -34.08
CA LYS A 218 -9.35 8.70 -35.30
C LYS A 218 -9.90 7.41 -35.89
N ARG A 219 -9.37 6.24 -35.49
CA ARG A 219 -9.93 4.98 -35.95
C ARG A 219 -11.34 4.87 -35.39
N PRO A 220 -12.36 4.71 -36.26
CA PRO A 220 -13.71 4.46 -35.79
C PRO A 220 -13.64 3.31 -34.81
N LYS A 221 -14.36 3.43 -33.68
CA LYS A 221 -14.49 2.35 -32.72
C LYS A 221 -15.00 1.20 -33.57
N GLU A 222 -14.13 0.24 -33.88
CA GLU A 222 -14.53 -1.01 -34.50
C GLU A 222 -15.52 -1.55 -33.48
N THR A 223 -16.81 -1.26 -33.72
CA THR A 223 -17.88 -2.07 -33.19
C THR A 223 -17.41 -3.42 -33.60
N VAL A 224 -16.93 -4.21 -32.63
CA VAL A 224 -16.65 -5.62 -32.81
C VAL A 224 -17.97 -6.08 -33.36
N ALA A 225 -18.05 -6.11 -34.70
CA ALA A 225 -19.18 -6.62 -35.41
C ALA A 225 -19.05 -8.04 -34.96
N THR A 226 -19.85 -8.38 -33.94
CA THR A 226 -20.01 -9.70 -33.41
C THR A 226 -20.16 -10.48 -34.67
N ARG A 227 -19.08 -11.13 -35.10
CA ARG A 227 -19.10 -11.99 -36.26
C ARG A 227 -20.04 -13.03 -35.74
N SER A 228 -21.32 -12.85 -36.06
CA SER A 228 -22.33 -13.87 -36.03
C SER A 228 -21.63 -14.95 -36.82
N SER A 229 -21.02 -15.86 -36.07
CA SER A 229 -20.35 -17.01 -36.60
C SER A 229 -21.45 -17.65 -37.40
N THR A 230 -21.45 -17.40 -38.70
CA THR A 230 -22.20 -18.19 -39.65
C THR A 230 -21.64 -19.55 -39.42
N ARG A 231 -22.41 -20.31 -38.63
CA ARG A 231 -22.17 -21.65 -38.15
C ARG A 231 -21.77 -22.43 -39.39
N ILE A 232 -20.47 -22.58 -39.62
CA ILE A 232 -19.94 -23.45 -40.67
C ILE A 232 -20.33 -24.83 -40.17
N SER A 233 -21.46 -25.31 -40.67
CA SER A 233 -21.85 -26.71 -40.58
C SER A 233 -20.67 -27.55 -41.09
N PRO A 234 -20.31 -28.65 -40.40
CA PRO A 234 -19.20 -29.50 -40.80
C PRO A 234 -19.54 -30.20 -42.13
N GLY A 235 -19.12 -29.59 -43.23
CA GLY A 235 -19.25 -30.11 -44.58
C GLY A 235 -18.29 -31.27 -44.81
N LYS A 236 -18.88 -32.43 -45.08
CA LYS A 236 -18.37 -33.70 -45.64
C LYS A 236 -16.92 -33.71 -46.14
N ARG A 237 -16.15 -34.67 -45.59
CA ARG A 237 -14.80 -35.09 -46.02
C ARG A 237 -14.74 -35.39 -47.52
N PRO A 238 -13.81 -34.80 -48.30
CA PRO A 238 -13.49 -35.31 -49.63
C PRO A 238 -12.63 -36.57 -49.54
N MET A 239 -12.93 -37.51 -50.42
CA MET A 239 -12.35 -38.85 -50.53
C MET A 239 -10.89 -38.77 -50.98
N ARG A 240 -10.09 -39.70 -50.45
CA ARG A 240 -8.64 -39.82 -50.60
C ARG A 240 -8.30 -40.39 -51.98
N GLU A 241 -7.58 -39.64 -52.82
CA GLU A 241 -6.92 -40.18 -54.02
C GLU A 241 -5.44 -40.51 -53.74
N ALA A 242 -4.96 -41.59 -54.35
CA ALA A 242 -3.66 -42.21 -54.08
C ALA A 242 -2.50 -41.52 -54.82
N PRO A 243 -1.26 -41.57 -54.29
CA PRO A 243 -0.11 -40.93 -54.92
C PRO A 243 0.49 -41.81 -56.03
N SER A 244 0.41 -41.37 -57.27
CA SER A 244 1.14 -41.96 -58.39
C SER A 244 2.61 -41.53 -58.37
N LYS A 245 3.48 -42.54 -58.39
CA LYS A 245 4.94 -42.49 -58.54
C LYS A 245 5.30 -41.77 -59.84
N ASP A 246 6.07 -40.68 -59.77
CA ASP A 246 7.01 -40.39 -60.85
C ASP A 246 8.22 -39.55 -60.41
N SER A 247 9.34 -39.79 -61.11
CA SER A 247 10.72 -39.64 -60.65
C SER A 247 11.36 -38.28 -60.98
N PRO A 248 12.34 -37.77 -60.22
CA PRO A 248 13.10 -36.58 -60.60
C PRO A 248 14.37 -36.93 -61.41
N LYS A 249 14.41 -36.47 -62.67
CA LYS A 249 15.61 -36.48 -63.54
C LYS A 249 16.49 -35.26 -63.27
N LYS A 250 17.81 -35.52 -63.18
CA LYS A 250 18.94 -34.59 -63.09
C LYS A 250 19.10 -33.70 -64.35
N ARG A 251 19.55 -32.45 -64.18
CA ARG A 251 20.34 -31.64 -65.14
C ARG A 251 21.10 -30.57 -64.33
N LYS A 252 22.44 -30.57 -64.19
CA LYS A 252 23.60 -30.38 -65.09
C LYS A 252 23.97 -28.90 -65.28
N LEU A 253 25.23 -28.62 -64.91
CA LEU A 253 26.00 -27.37 -64.90
C LEU A 253 26.40 -26.86 -66.30
N SER A 254 26.58 -25.53 -66.42
CA SER A 254 27.50 -24.81 -67.32
C SER A 254 27.44 -23.31 -66.92
N ALA A 255 28.49 -22.64 -66.41
CA ALA A 255 29.78 -22.24 -67.00
C ALA A 255 29.70 -20.91 -67.81
N GLU A 256 30.51 -19.93 -67.35
CA GLU A 256 31.19 -18.82 -68.08
C GLU A 256 30.28 -17.79 -68.82
N ASP A 257 30.59 -16.52 -69.05
CA ASP A 257 31.81 -15.72 -68.89
C ASP A 257 31.46 -14.21 -68.92
N ASP A 258 32.39 -13.42 -68.38
CA ASP A 258 32.93 -12.13 -68.85
C ASP A 258 32.14 -10.81 -69.09
N THR A 259 32.81 -9.77 -68.59
CA THR A 259 33.02 -8.39 -69.11
C THR A 259 31.94 -7.27 -69.11
N VAL A 260 32.37 -6.18 -68.42
CA VAL A 260 32.44 -4.77 -68.89
C VAL A 260 31.18 -3.89 -68.80
N GLU A 261 31.24 -3.03 -67.77
CA GLU A 261 31.24 -1.55 -67.86
C GLU A 261 30.00 -0.81 -68.41
N THR A 262 29.69 0.32 -67.75
CA THR A 262 29.04 1.55 -68.29
C THR A 262 27.79 2.01 -67.51
N THR A 263 28.07 2.92 -66.58
CA THR A 263 27.36 4.17 -66.20
C THR A 263 25.84 4.24 -65.94
N ALA A 264 25.57 4.89 -64.79
CA ALA A 264 24.58 5.93 -64.53
C ALA A 264 23.08 5.65 -64.80
N GLY A 265 22.34 5.40 -63.72
CA GLY A 265 20.88 5.45 -63.73
C GLY A 265 20.29 5.18 -62.34
N LYS A 266 20.32 6.17 -61.45
CA LYS A 266 19.76 6.07 -60.09
C LYS A 266 18.23 6.23 -60.15
N GLN A 267 17.53 5.13 -60.41
CA GLN A 267 16.09 4.99 -60.13
C GLN A 267 15.87 3.73 -59.29
N PHE A 268 15.64 3.90 -57.99
CA PHE A 268 15.22 2.81 -57.11
C PHE A 268 13.69 2.76 -57.09
N SER A 269 13.13 1.95 -57.97
CA SER A 269 11.85 1.29 -57.78
C SER A 269 12.12 -0.13 -57.25
N VAL A 270 11.77 -0.41 -56.00
CA VAL A 270 11.84 -1.75 -55.41
C VAL A 270 10.47 -2.43 -55.60
N PRO A 271 10.40 -3.58 -56.29
CA PRO A 271 9.22 -4.43 -56.26
C PRO A 271 9.30 -5.47 -55.14
N ASN A 272 8.11 -5.78 -54.63
CA ASN A 272 7.77 -6.85 -53.71
C ASN A 272 8.43 -8.19 -54.08
N HIS A 273 9.11 -8.82 -53.11
CA HIS A 273 9.22 -10.27 -53.07
C HIS A 273 8.94 -10.80 -51.66
N ALA A 274 8.00 -11.73 -51.63
CA ALA A 274 7.51 -12.45 -50.47
C ALA A 274 8.62 -13.31 -49.85
N SER A 275 8.95 -13.03 -48.59
CA SER A 275 9.74 -13.92 -47.74
C SER A 275 8.80 -14.85 -46.98
N GLY A 276 8.76 -16.11 -47.40
CA GLY A 276 8.22 -17.21 -46.59
C GLY A 276 9.10 -17.50 -45.36
N PRO A 277 8.56 -18.21 -44.35
CA PRO A 277 9.20 -18.37 -43.05
C PRO A 277 10.38 -19.36 -43.08
N PRO A 278 11.51 -19.04 -42.41
CA PRO A 278 12.61 -19.99 -42.28
C PRO A 278 12.26 -21.11 -41.28
N LYS A 279 12.40 -22.35 -41.74
CA LYS A 279 12.43 -23.56 -40.91
C LYS A 279 13.64 -23.50 -39.99
N VAL A 280 13.41 -23.32 -38.69
CA VAL A 280 14.45 -23.48 -37.66
C VAL A 280 14.63 -24.98 -37.41
N LEU A 281 15.79 -25.48 -37.80
CA LEU A 281 16.33 -26.79 -37.42
C LEU A 281 16.71 -26.74 -35.93
N PHE A 282 16.04 -27.52 -35.09
CA PHE A 282 16.49 -27.81 -33.74
C PHE A 282 17.57 -28.90 -33.77
N PRO A 283 18.75 -28.70 -33.18
CA PRO A 283 19.66 -29.80 -32.89
C PRO A 283 19.22 -30.57 -31.63
N PRO A 284 19.54 -31.87 -31.53
CA PRO A 284 19.10 -32.73 -30.43
C PRO A 284 19.84 -32.42 -29.13
N SER A 285 19.08 -32.27 -28.05
CA SER A 285 19.56 -32.17 -26.68
C SER A 285 20.16 -33.51 -26.25
N THR A 286 21.49 -33.57 -26.17
CA THR A 286 22.22 -34.64 -25.49
C THR A 286 22.19 -34.44 -23.98
N SER A 287 22.25 -35.55 -23.28
CA SER A 287 21.94 -35.75 -21.87
C SER A 287 23.16 -35.64 -20.96
N LEU A 288 22.86 -35.63 -19.64
CA LEU A 288 23.66 -36.13 -18.53
C LEU A 288 24.99 -35.42 -18.20
N ARG A 289 25.01 -34.72 -17.04
CA ARG A 289 26.06 -34.99 -16.06
C ARG A 289 25.68 -34.63 -14.62
N ASN A 290 25.73 -35.69 -13.81
CA ASN A 290 25.78 -35.76 -12.36
C ASN A 290 26.76 -34.77 -11.72
N SER A 291 26.42 -34.24 -10.55
CA SER A 291 27.38 -33.97 -9.46
C SER A 291 26.64 -33.85 -8.12
N PRO A 292 26.98 -34.68 -7.11
CA PRO A 292 26.38 -34.69 -5.79
C PRO A 292 27.20 -33.86 -4.79
N SER A 293 26.53 -33.13 -3.90
CA SER A 293 27.19 -32.62 -2.68
C SER A 293 26.41 -33.06 -1.44
N LYS A 294 26.79 -34.26 -0.96
CA LYS A 294 26.64 -34.65 0.44
C LYS A 294 27.56 -33.75 1.28
N GLN A 295 27.00 -32.91 2.14
CA GLN A 295 27.71 -32.47 3.35
C GLN A 295 27.15 -33.25 4.53
N VAL A 296 27.99 -34.20 4.96
CA VAL A 296 27.87 -35.00 6.17
C VAL A 296 28.81 -34.39 7.21
N LEU A 297 28.40 -34.48 8.48
CA LEU A 297 29.19 -34.32 9.71
C LEU A 297 29.61 -32.89 10.13
N ARG A 298 28.91 -32.37 11.15
CA ARG A 298 29.57 -32.05 12.42
C ARG A 298 28.56 -32.02 13.56
N GLU A 299 28.46 -33.15 14.25
CA GLU A 299 27.90 -33.22 15.60
C GLU A 299 28.94 -32.64 16.58
N LEU A 300 28.51 -31.70 17.42
CA LEU A 300 29.28 -31.22 18.56
C LEU A 300 28.70 -31.85 19.84
N PRO A 301 29.50 -32.56 20.64
CA PRO A 301 29.08 -33.10 21.92
C PRO A 301 29.51 -32.17 23.06
N THR A 302 28.56 -31.64 23.84
CA THR A 302 28.83 -31.16 25.21
C THR A 302 27.57 -31.37 26.05
N LYS A 303 27.47 -32.54 26.70
CA LYS A 303 27.74 -32.75 28.13
C LYS A 303 26.83 -31.91 29.04
N SER A 304 25.81 -32.60 29.51
CA SER A 304 25.16 -32.44 30.80
C SER A 304 26.17 -32.26 31.94
N THR A 305 25.89 -31.36 32.88
CA THR A 305 26.09 -31.60 34.31
C THR A 305 25.26 -30.63 35.12
N THR A 306 24.24 -31.20 35.77
CA THR A 306 23.59 -30.70 36.96
C THR A 306 24.59 -30.45 38.08
N LYS A 307 24.71 -29.22 38.60
CA LYS A 307 25.12 -28.99 39.99
C LYS A 307 24.32 -27.85 40.61
N LYS A 308 23.50 -28.29 41.57
CA LYS A 308 22.73 -27.55 42.56
C LYS A 308 23.71 -27.16 43.66
N THR A 309 24.04 -25.88 43.79
CA THR A 309 24.84 -25.40 44.93
C THR A 309 24.12 -24.22 45.55
N ARG A 310 23.54 -24.49 46.74
CA ARG A 310 23.12 -23.48 47.70
C ARG A 310 24.35 -22.68 48.11
N PHE A 311 24.33 -21.36 47.98
CA PHE A 311 25.30 -20.51 48.63
C PHE A 311 24.70 -19.88 49.88
N THR A 312 25.44 -20.11 50.96
CA THR A 312 25.24 -19.66 52.32
C THR A 312 25.64 -18.20 52.44
N VAL A 313 24.83 -17.48 53.21
CA VAL A 313 25.10 -16.14 53.76
C VAL A 313 26.36 -16.19 54.63
N VAL A 314 27.36 -15.38 54.32
CA VAL A 314 28.35 -14.86 55.27
C VAL A 314 28.72 -13.45 54.80
N GLY A 315 28.54 -12.47 55.68
CA GLY A 315 28.88 -11.08 55.43
C GLY A 315 30.37 -10.80 55.52
N GLN A 316 30.79 -9.72 54.87
CA GLN A 316 31.97 -8.98 55.28
C GLN A 316 31.84 -7.53 54.81
N GLU A 317 32.24 -6.66 55.74
CA GLU A 317 32.12 -5.21 55.75
C GLU A 317 33.15 -4.51 54.83
N ASP A 318 32.90 -3.22 54.65
CA ASP A 318 33.82 -2.15 54.29
C ASP A 318 34.38 -2.05 52.87
N SER A 319 33.78 -1.13 52.10
CA SER A 319 34.54 -0.01 51.51
C SER A 319 33.61 1.06 50.94
N ASP A 320 33.67 2.23 51.57
CA ASP A 320 33.14 3.52 51.13
C ASP A 320 33.69 3.92 49.76
N VAL A 321 32.79 4.10 48.78
CA VAL A 321 32.94 5.11 47.72
C VAL A 321 31.57 5.71 47.45
N GLU A 322 31.34 6.84 48.11
CA GLU A 322 30.20 7.74 48.00
C GLU A 322 30.16 8.37 46.60
N MET A 323 29.35 7.80 45.69
CA MET A 323 28.99 8.43 44.42
C MET A 323 27.61 9.05 44.55
N SER A 324 27.60 10.37 44.67
CA SER A 324 26.42 11.22 44.77
C SER A 324 25.53 11.13 43.52
N LEU A 325 24.26 10.76 43.75
CA LEU A 325 23.20 10.77 42.75
C LEU A 325 22.54 12.17 42.69
N PRO A 326 22.23 12.70 41.50
CA PRO A 326 21.60 14.02 41.37
C PRO A 326 20.12 13.99 41.77
N ASP A 327 19.74 14.98 42.58
CA ASP A 327 18.40 15.22 43.12
C ASP A 327 17.32 15.40 42.04
N THR A 328 16.18 14.73 42.24
CA THR A 328 14.94 14.98 41.49
C THR A 328 13.92 15.66 42.41
N PRO A 329 13.23 16.73 41.96
CA PRO A 329 12.30 17.46 42.81
C PRO A 329 10.97 16.70 42.96
N SER A 330 10.80 16.05 44.12
CA SER A 330 9.54 15.44 44.56
C SER A 330 8.57 16.50 45.10
N LYS A 331 7.41 16.62 44.46
CA LYS A 331 6.38 17.60 44.80
C LYS A 331 5.53 17.08 45.95
N ARG A 332 5.85 17.55 47.17
CA ARG A 332 4.99 17.46 48.36
C ARG A 332 3.58 18.00 48.06
N ARG A 333 2.55 17.23 48.39
CA ARG A 333 1.26 17.77 48.80
C ARG A 333 0.88 17.14 50.14
N LEU A 334 0.95 17.98 51.17
CA LEU A 334 0.55 17.71 52.53
C LEU A 334 -0.98 17.74 52.65
N LEU A 335 -1.47 16.74 53.40
CA LEU A 335 -2.45 16.80 54.50
C LEU A 335 -3.78 17.57 54.36
N GLY A 336 -4.85 16.84 54.74
CA GLY A 336 -5.90 17.37 55.59
C GLY A 336 -7.31 16.93 55.16
N THR A 337 -7.84 15.86 55.75
CA THR A 337 -8.83 15.92 56.85
C THR A 337 -9.41 14.54 57.13
N SER A 338 -9.19 14.09 58.36
CA SER A 338 -9.85 12.97 59.04
C SER A 338 -11.27 13.35 59.48
N SER A 339 -12.21 12.41 59.40
CA SER A 339 -13.24 12.25 60.42
C SER A 339 -13.75 10.82 60.40
N ASP A 340 -13.49 10.11 61.50
CA ASP A 340 -14.11 8.86 61.87
C ASP A 340 -15.65 9.01 61.97
N GLN A 341 -16.39 7.97 61.58
CA GLN A 341 -17.12 7.10 62.52
C GLN A 341 -17.93 6.02 61.76
N VAL A 342 -17.80 4.79 62.25
CA VAL A 342 -18.56 3.55 61.99
C VAL A 342 -19.65 3.49 63.10
N PRO A 343 -20.86 2.87 62.99
CA PRO A 343 -21.07 1.50 62.51
C PRO A 343 -22.40 1.15 61.81
N MET A 344 -22.40 -0.11 61.34
CA MET A 344 -23.50 -1.00 60.93
C MET A 344 -24.93 -0.62 61.34
N ILE A 345 -25.88 -0.86 60.43
CA ILE A 345 -27.11 -1.65 60.65
C ILE A 345 -27.64 -2.15 59.30
N SER A 346 -27.99 -3.43 59.28
CA SER A 346 -28.76 -4.17 58.29
C SER A 346 -30.25 -3.77 58.31
N SER A 347 -30.89 -3.57 57.15
CA SER A 347 -32.34 -3.76 57.04
C SER A 347 -32.81 -3.95 55.60
N SER A 348 -33.65 -4.96 55.46
CA SER A 348 -34.39 -5.39 54.28
C SER A 348 -35.61 -4.51 54.02
N ARG A 349 -35.88 -4.16 52.76
CA ARG A 349 -37.26 -4.19 52.21
C ARG A 349 -37.28 -3.98 50.68
N PRO A 350 -38.29 -4.54 49.98
CA PRO A 350 -38.39 -4.55 48.53
C PRO A 350 -39.12 -3.29 48.04
N ARG A 351 -38.76 -2.79 46.85
CA ARG A 351 -39.52 -1.75 46.16
C ARG A 351 -40.06 -2.29 44.86
N ALA A 352 -41.38 -2.34 44.80
CA ALA A 352 -42.22 -2.68 43.66
C ALA A 352 -42.08 -1.64 42.52
N PRO A 353 -42.59 -1.95 41.30
CA PRO A 353 -42.29 -1.22 40.09
C PRO A 353 -43.22 -0.01 39.91
N SER A 354 -42.71 1.07 39.30
CA SER A 354 -43.57 2.14 38.79
C SER A 354 -43.32 2.39 37.30
N PRO A 355 -44.36 2.77 36.54
CA PRO A 355 -44.42 2.61 35.10
C PRO A 355 -43.90 3.81 34.32
N SER A 356 -43.72 3.56 33.02
CA SER A 356 -43.47 4.47 31.91
C SER A 356 -44.22 5.81 31.96
N PRO A 357 -43.73 6.79 31.18
CA PRO A 357 -44.66 7.44 30.26
C PRO A 357 -44.18 7.41 28.81
N THR A 358 -45.13 7.00 27.99
CA THR A 358 -45.25 7.19 26.56
C THR A 358 -45.28 8.68 26.19
N ARG A 359 -44.83 8.99 24.96
CA ARG A 359 -45.50 9.86 23.96
C ARG A 359 -44.88 11.22 23.62
N ARG A 360 -44.70 11.36 22.28
CA ARG A 360 -44.66 12.55 21.38
C ARG A 360 -43.26 12.80 20.81
N SER A 361 -42.99 12.43 19.55
CA SER A 361 -43.43 13.06 18.30
C SER A 361 -43.28 14.59 18.32
N ILE A 362 -42.32 15.12 17.56
CA ILE A 362 -42.45 16.32 16.73
C ILE A 362 -41.30 16.28 15.70
N ARG A 363 -41.70 16.35 14.43
CA ARG A 363 -40.87 16.70 13.27
C ARG A 363 -40.56 18.20 13.31
N LEU A 364 -39.39 18.61 12.80
CA LEU A 364 -39.10 19.84 12.02
C LEU A 364 -37.58 19.84 11.80
N ASN A 365 -37.09 19.57 10.60
CA ASN A 365 -36.77 20.57 9.56
C ASN A 365 -36.02 21.79 10.11
N SER A 366 -34.70 21.81 9.91
CA SER A 366 -33.94 23.06 9.78
C SER A 366 -32.76 22.84 8.86
N ALA A 367 -32.83 23.50 7.70
CA ALA A 367 -31.75 23.68 6.77
C ALA A 367 -30.59 24.42 7.45
N THR A 368 -29.36 23.95 7.26
CA THR A 368 -28.17 24.66 7.70
C THR A 368 -27.59 25.38 6.50
N GLU A 369 -27.74 26.70 6.51
CA GLU A 369 -27.16 27.64 5.57
C GLU A 369 -25.63 27.63 5.63
N SER A 370 -25.04 27.75 4.44
CA SER A 370 -23.61 27.92 4.21
C SER A 370 -23.16 29.34 4.58
N PRO A 371 -22.00 29.54 5.22
CA PRO A 371 -21.47 30.88 5.45
C PRO A 371 -20.78 31.43 4.18
N SER A 372 -21.33 32.54 3.70
CA SER A 372 -20.84 33.38 2.62
C SER A 372 -19.44 33.95 2.88
N GLN A 373 -18.68 34.04 1.79
CA GLN A 373 -17.33 34.59 1.71
C GLN A 373 -17.35 36.11 1.89
N THR A 374 -16.55 36.63 2.83
CA THR A 374 -16.25 38.05 2.94
C THR A 374 -14.97 38.34 2.17
N VAL A 375 -15.12 39.04 1.03
CA VAL A 375 -14.04 39.62 0.24
C VAL A 375 -13.57 40.88 0.95
N VAL A 376 -12.33 40.90 1.45
CA VAL A 376 -11.69 42.13 1.94
C VAL A 376 -10.71 42.61 0.88
N ASN A 377 -11.08 43.73 0.27
CA ASN A 377 -10.29 44.52 -0.67
C ASN A 377 -9.29 45.37 0.14
N ILE A 378 -7.99 45.16 -0.09
CA ILE A 378 -6.92 45.95 0.54
C ILE A 378 -6.27 46.79 -0.54
N LYS A 379 -6.64 48.06 -0.60
CA LYS A 379 -5.83 49.12 -1.20
C LYS A 379 -5.95 50.38 -0.36
N ASP A 380 -4.76 50.94 -0.11
CA ASP A 380 -4.47 52.32 0.24
C ASP A 380 -4.93 52.81 1.62
N LEU A 381 -3.96 53.00 2.52
CA LEU A 381 -3.68 54.33 3.09
C LEU A 381 -2.34 54.32 3.84
N TYR A 382 -1.47 55.20 3.37
CA TYR A 382 -0.17 55.59 3.90
C TYR A 382 -0.42 56.75 4.86
N ILE A 383 -0.15 56.62 6.16
CA ILE A 383 0.01 57.76 7.08
C ILE A 383 1.17 57.49 8.03
N ASP A 384 2.06 58.48 8.05
CA ASP A 384 3.33 58.58 8.77
C ASP A 384 3.15 58.95 10.25
N ASN A 385 3.91 58.25 11.09
CA ASN A 385 4.57 58.68 12.35
C ASN A 385 3.80 58.84 13.70
N PRO A 386 4.53 58.65 14.84
CA PRO A 386 4.10 58.16 16.17
C PRO A 386 4.12 59.33 17.20
N PRO A 387 4.17 59.20 18.57
CA PRO A 387 4.46 58.04 19.43
C PRO A 387 3.66 57.92 20.76
N GLU A 388 4.04 56.87 21.52
CA GLU A 388 3.93 56.71 22.98
C GLU A 388 2.54 56.79 23.64
N ARG A 389 2.06 55.63 24.14
CA ARG A 389 1.82 55.43 25.59
C ARG A 389 1.52 53.97 25.94
N ALA A 390 2.08 53.59 27.07
CA ALA A 390 1.99 52.31 27.73
C ALA A 390 0.56 51.79 27.88
N ASN A 391 0.35 50.49 27.64
CA ASN A 391 -0.60 49.73 28.43
C ASN A 391 -0.20 48.25 28.51
N MET A 392 0.26 47.91 29.72
CA MET A 392 0.55 46.57 30.21
C MET A 392 -0.74 45.74 30.30
N PHE A 393 -0.94 44.81 29.37
CA PHE A 393 -1.68 43.58 29.65
C PHE A 393 -0.92 42.41 29.05
N ALA A 394 0.07 41.93 29.82
CA ALA A 394 0.77 40.70 29.55
C ALA A 394 -0.22 39.52 29.65
N THR A 395 -0.81 39.15 28.52
CA THR A 395 -1.43 37.84 28.38
C THR A 395 -0.34 36.81 28.54
N THR A 396 -0.37 36.08 29.65
CA THR A 396 0.55 34.97 29.92
C THR A 396 0.27 33.87 28.90
N VAL A 397 1.00 33.92 27.78
CA VAL A 397 1.00 32.89 26.75
C VAL A 397 1.47 31.60 27.40
N ARG A 398 0.52 30.72 27.71
CA ARG A 398 0.79 29.33 28.10
C ARG A 398 1.65 28.70 27.01
N ARG A 399 2.96 28.57 27.28
CA ARG A 399 3.90 27.78 26.48
C ARG A 399 3.36 26.36 26.41
N ARG A 400 2.67 26.04 25.33
CA ARG A 400 2.32 24.65 25.00
C ARG A 400 3.63 23.91 24.84
N PHE A 401 3.84 22.88 25.65
CA PHE A 401 4.91 21.91 25.49
C PHE A 401 4.88 21.44 24.03
N ARG A 402 5.82 21.93 23.22
CA ARG A 402 6.07 21.33 21.92
C ARG A 402 6.86 20.06 22.23
N PRO A 403 6.34 18.86 21.90
CA PRO A 403 7.13 17.66 22.07
C PRO A 403 8.40 17.82 21.23
N VAL A 404 9.54 17.61 21.87
CA VAL A 404 10.89 17.70 21.28
C VAL A 404 11.06 16.53 20.31
N PHE A 405 10.42 16.61 19.14
CA PHE A 405 10.62 15.68 18.03
C PHE A 405 11.59 16.24 16.97
N LEU A 406 12.49 17.14 17.37
CA LEU A 406 13.58 17.61 16.51
C LEU A 406 14.75 16.60 16.43
N ASP A 407 14.84 15.64 17.34
CA ASP A 407 15.93 14.66 17.35
C ASP A 407 15.95 13.75 16.12
N ARG A 408 14.80 13.40 15.53
CA ARG A 408 14.80 12.40 14.44
C ARG A 408 15.55 12.84 13.19
N LYS A 409 15.69 14.14 12.92
CA LYS A 409 16.53 14.62 11.81
C LYS A 409 18.02 14.49 12.12
N GLN A 410 18.42 14.58 13.38
CA GLN A 410 19.81 14.48 13.82
C GLN A 410 20.35 13.05 13.70
N TRP A 411 19.51 12.03 13.92
CA TRP A 411 19.92 10.62 13.80
C TRP A 411 19.95 10.08 12.36
N SER A 412 19.27 10.74 11.41
CA SER A 412 19.24 10.32 10.00
C SER A 412 20.25 11.04 9.11
N ALA A 413 20.93 12.07 9.63
CA ALA A 413 21.99 12.74 8.89
C ALA A 413 23.23 11.82 8.85
N PRO A 414 23.73 11.46 7.65
CA PRO A 414 24.97 10.70 7.56
C PRO A 414 26.11 11.51 8.18
N ASP A 415 26.94 10.86 8.98
CA ASP A 415 28.09 11.51 9.62
C ASP A 415 28.97 12.18 8.55
N PRO A 416 29.26 13.49 8.65
CA PRO A 416 30.08 14.20 7.68
C PRO A 416 31.48 13.60 7.49
N LEU A 417 32.00 12.87 8.48
CA LEU A 417 33.27 12.15 8.35
C LEU A 417 33.15 10.93 7.43
N LEU A 418 32.05 10.17 7.51
CA LEU A 418 31.80 9.03 6.63
C LEU A 418 31.62 9.48 5.18
N VAL A 419 30.93 10.60 4.96
CA VAL A 419 30.79 11.19 3.61
C VAL A 419 32.14 11.60 3.03
N LYS A 420 33.04 12.20 3.83
CA LYS A 420 34.41 12.54 3.39
C LYS A 420 35.25 11.30 3.07
N LEU A 421 35.14 10.25 3.87
CA LEU A 421 35.83 8.98 3.64
C LEU A 421 35.37 8.33 2.33
N GLN A 422 34.06 8.27 2.11
CA GLN A 422 33.46 7.67 0.91
C GLN A 422 33.86 8.43 -0.35
N ASN A 423 33.91 9.76 -0.28
CA ASN A 423 34.42 10.59 -1.38
C ASN A 423 35.93 10.37 -1.65
N ARG A 424 36.74 10.12 -0.61
CA ARG A 424 38.16 9.75 -0.78
C ARG A 424 38.31 8.38 -1.46
N ILE A 425 37.54 7.39 -1.03
CA ILE A 425 37.53 6.06 -1.65
C ILE A 425 37.16 6.17 -3.13
N ASN A 426 36.07 6.87 -3.46
CA ASN A 426 35.64 7.05 -4.85
C ASN A 426 36.70 7.76 -5.72
N LYS A 427 37.44 8.74 -5.17
CA LYS A 427 38.54 9.40 -5.89
C LYS A 427 39.71 8.46 -6.19
N VAL A 428 40.03 7.54 -5.27
CA VAL A 428 41.10 6.56 -5.47
C VAL A 428 40.69 5.49 -6.48
N THR A 429 39.42 5.06 -6.46
CA THR A 429 38.92 4.01 -7.35
C THR A 429 38.77 4.49 -8.81
N ILE A 430 38.50 5.77 -9.03
CA ILE A 430 38.33 6.34 -10.38
C ILE A 430 39.67 6.80 -10.99
N GLY A 431 40.71 6.96 -10.16
CA GLY A 431 42.06 7.39 -10.58
C GLY A 431 43.03 6.25 -10.90
N ARG A 432 42.58 5.00 -10.96
CA ARG A 432 43.30 3.84 -11.49
C ARG A 432 42.52 3.29 -12.67
#